data_AF-A0A351T9X2-F1
#
_entry.id   AF-A0A351T9X2-F1
#
_cell.length_a   1.000
_cell.length_b   1.000
_cell.length_c   1.000
_cell.angle_alpha   90.00
_cell.angle_beta   90.00
_cell.angle_gamma   90.00
#
_symmetry.space_group_name_H-M   'P 1'
#
loop_
_entity.id
_entity.type
_entity.pdbx_description
1 polymer ?
#
loop_
_entity_poly.entity_id
_entity_poly.type
_entity_poly.pdbx_seq_one_letter_code
_entity_poly.pdbx_strand_id
1 'polypeptide(L)'
;MNKKIIILIAIIVVIISLAIASKNYIKQYSLTGDKNIPTSIPSADNEIIIQIFAFSPETLNIKVGTKVIWKQNDQMPHTIVSNEGLFTSDNLKLGDEFSFVFTKA
;
A
#
# COMPACT_ATOMS: atom_id res chain seq x y z
N MET A 1 -15.49 -24.24 31.33
CA MET A 1 -14.12 -23.85 30.94
C MET A 1 -13.61 -22.80 31.92
N ASN A 2 -12.38 -22.93 32.44
CA ASN A 2 -11.87 -22.07 33.51
C ASN A 2 -11.58 -20.66 32.99
N LYS A 3 -12.07 -19.61 33.68
CA LYS A 3 -11.86 -18.20 33.30
C LYS A 3 -10.38 -17.84 33.14
N LYS A 4 -9.48 -18.47 33.92
CA LYS A 4 -8.02 -18.31 33.77
C LYS A 4 -7.49 -18.87 32.44
N ILE A 5 -8.07 -19.95 31.94
CA ILE A 5 -7.69 -20.59 30.66
C ILE A 5 -8.17 -19.74 29.47
N ILE A 6 -9.35 -19.11 29.58
CA ILE A 6 -9.90 -18.25 28.52
C ILE A 6 -9.05 -16.97 28.34
N ILE A 7 -8.63 -16.35 29.44
CA ILE A 7 -7.78 -15.14 29.41
C ILE A 7 -6.39 -15.45 28.84
N LEU A 8 -5.81 -16.61 29.16
CA LEU A 8 -4.51 -17.02 28.64
C LEU A 8 -4.53 -17.22 27.11
N ILE A 9 -5.60 -17.82 26.57
CA ILE A 9 -5.77 -18.02 25.12
C ILE A 9 -5.95 -16.67 24.40
N ALA A 10 -6.73 -15.75 24.95
CA ALA A 10 -6.92 -14.42 24.34
C ALA A 10 -5.61 -13.62 24.26
N ILE A 11 -4.76 -13.69 25.29
CA ILE A 11 -3.45 -13.03 25.30
C ILE A 11 -2.50 -13.66 24.27
N ILE A 12 -2.48 -14.99 24.15
CA ILE A 12 -1.66 -15.69 23.16
C ILE A 12 -2.10 -15.36 21.74
N VAL A 13 -3.41 -15.26 21.47
CA VAL A 13 -3.93 -14.85 20.15
C VAL A 13 -3.53 -13.42 19.82
N VAL A 14 -3.63 -12.48 20.75
CA VAL A 14 -3.23 -11.07 20.53
C VAL A 14 -1.72 -10.95 20.26
N ILE A 15 -0.87 -11.70 20.97
CA ILE A 15 0.60 -11.70 20.76
C ILE A 15 0.96 -12.35 19.42
N ILE A 16 0.27 -13.43 19.02
CA ILE A 16 0.45 -14.04 17.70
C ILE A 16 0.00 -13.09 16.59
N SER A 17 -1.10 -12.33 16.77
CA SER A 17 -1.53 -11.30 15.81
C SER A 17 -0.52 -10.15 15.66
N LEU A 18 0.11 -9.72 16.77
CA LEU A 18 1.18 -8.70 16.75
C LEU A 18 2.48 -9.22 16.08
N ALA A 19 2.84 -10.48 16.28
CA ALA A 19 4.02 -11.09 15.66
C ALA A 19 3.82 -11.44 14.17
N ILE A 20 2.58 -11.68 13.73
CA ILE A 20 2.23 -11.82 12.31
C ILE A 20 2.31 -10.45 11.61
N ALA A 21 1.85 -9.38 12.27
CA ALA A 21 1.97 -8.02 11.74
C ALA A 21 3.43 -7.57 11.59
N SER A 22 4.32 -7.89 12.54
CA SER A 22 5.74 -7.46 12.46
C SER A 22 6.54 -8.19 11.36
N LYS A 23 6.26 -9.47 11.10
CA LYS A 23 6.92 -10.22 10.01
C LYS A 23 6.48 -9.75 8.62
N ASN A 24 5.23 -9.32 8.48
CA ASN A 24 4.72 -8.74 7.22
C ASN A 24 5.12 -7.27 7.05
N TYR A 25 5.24 -6.50 8.15
CA TYR A 25 5.68 -5.10 8.10
C TYR A 25 7.16 -4.98 7.71
N ILE A 26 8.06 -5.86 8.18
CA ILE A 26 9.51 -5.72 7.93
C ILE A 26 9.93 -6.22 6.54
N LYS A 27 9.14 -7.07 5.88
CA LYS A 27 9.51 -7.60 4.55
C LYS A 27 9.45 -6.53 3.43
N GLN A 28 8.80 -5.39 3.70
CA GLN A 28 8.50 -4.37 2.69
C GLN A 28 9.51 -3.20 2.66
N TYR A 29 10.41 -3.10 3.65
CA TYR A 29 11.35 -1.98 3.83
C TYR A 29 12.82 -2.41 3.72
N SER A 30 13.14 -3.34 2.82
CA SER A 30 14.55 -3.67 2.54
C SER A 30 15.22 -2.52 1.78
N LEU A 31 15.85 -1.60 2.51
CA LEU A 31 16.71 -0.51 2.01
C LEU A 31 18.09 -1.01 1.54
N THR A 32 18.14 -2.13 0.82
CA THR A 32 19.36 -2.64 0.20
C THR A 32 19.08 -2.94 -1.25
N GLY A 33 19.76 -2.20 -2.13
CA GLY A 33 19.60 -2.25 -3.58
C GLY A 33 20.07 -3.56 -4.19
N ASP A 34 19.27 -4.62 -4.04
CA ASP A 34 19.38 -5.84 -4.82
C ASP A 34 18.21 -5.93 -5.80
N LYS A 35 18.54 -5.97 -7.09
CA LYS A 35 17.63 -5.98 -8.26
C LYS A 35 16.86 -7.30 -8.43
N ASN A 36 16.40 -7.96 -7.37
CA ASN A 36 15.63 -9.21 -7.49
C ASN A 36 14.71 -9.45 -6.28
N ILE A 37 13.66 -8.64 -6.10
CA ILE A 37 12.52 -9.02 -5.25
C ILE A 37 11.21 -8.84 -6.04
N PRO A 38 10.44 -9.91 -6.31
CA PRO A 38 9.07 -9.75 -6.77
C PRO A 38 8.23 -9.34 -5.55
N THR A 39 8.01 -8.03 -5.38
CA THR A 39 7.21 -7.50 -4.26
C THR A 39 6.01 -6.71 -4.78
N SER A 40 5.12 -7.38 -5.51
CA SER A 40 3.76 -6.89 -5.70
C SER A 40 2.95 -7.28 -4.46
N ILE A 41 2.69 -6.34 -3.56
CA ILE A 41 1.46 -6.45 -2.76
C ILE A 41 0.31 -6.42 -3.78
N PRO A 42 -0.67 -7.34 -3.73
CA PRO A 42 -1.85 -7.24 -4.54
C PRO A 42 -2.66 -6.04 -4.04
N SER A 43 -2.29 -4.85 -4.50
CA SER A 43 -3.25 -3.82 -4.82
C SER A 43 -4.37 -4.49 -5.60
N ALA A 44 -5.64 -4.17 -5.32
CA ALA A 44 -6.69 -4.48 -6.29
C ALA A 44 -6.20 -4.05 -7.69
N ASP A 45 -6.53 -4.78 -8.76
CA ASP A 45 -5.83 -4.75 -10.06
C ASP A 45 -5.48 -3.37 -10.65
N ASN A 46 -6.04 -2.27 -10.14
CA ASN A 46 -5.79 -0.89 -10.55
C ASN A 46 -5.42 0.10 -9.41
N GLU A 47 -4.93 -0.35 -8.26
CA GLU A 47 -4.54 0.50 -7.12
C GLU A 47 -3.02 0.67 -7.02
N ILE A 48 -2.56 1.83 -6.54
CA ILE A 48 -1.15 2.16 -6.27
C ILE A 48 -1.06 2.73 -4.85
N ILE A 49 -0.28 2.08 -3.99
CA ILE A 49 0.02 2.57 -2.64
C ILE A 49 1.21 3.52 -2.69
N ILE A 50 1.11 4.65 -1.99
CA ILE A 50 2.22 5.58 -1.76
C ILE A 50 2.71 5.38 -0.34
N GLN A 51 3.95 4.92 -0.17
CA GLN A 51 4.55 4.70 1.14
C GLN A 51 6.08 4.65 1.03
N ILE A 52 6.78 5.17 2.04
CA ILE A 52 8.25 5.32 2.08
C ILE A 52 8.74 6.08 0.85
N PHE A 53 8.06 7.17 0.50
CA PHE A 53 8.41 7.98 -0.68
C PHE A 53 8.42 7.18 -2.00
N ALA A 54 7.69 6.06 -2.08
CA ALA A 54 7.67 5.18 -3.25
C ALA A 54 6.23 4.78 -3.64
N PHE A 55 6.04 4.47 -4.93
CA PHE A 55 4.81 3.87 -5.46
C PHE A 55 4.91 2.34 -5.44
N SER A 56 3.83 1.67 -5.05
CA SER A 56 3.71 0.21 -5.11
C SER A 56 2.36 -0.20 -5.71
N PRO A 57 2.34 -0.87 -6.88
CA PRO A 57 3.49 -1.20 -7.72
C PRO A 57 4.11 0.06 -8.37
N GLU A 58 5.39 -0.03 -8.77
CA GLU A 58 6.07 1.03 -9.54
C GLU A 58 5.51 1.15 -10.96
N THR A 59 5.13 0.01 -11.56
CA THR A 59 4.49 -0.04 -12.88
C THR A 59 3.17 -0.77 -12.77
N LEU A 60 2.11 -0.14 -13.27
CA LEU A 60 0.77 -0.71 -13.34
C LEU A 60 0.32 -0.76 -14.80
N ASN A 61 0.12 -1.97 -15.32
CA ASN A 61 -0.43 -2.17 -16.67
C ASN A 61 -1.95 -2.25 -16.58
N ILE A 62 -2.64 -1.37 -17.31
CA ILE A 62 -4.10 -1.26 -17.30
C ILE A 62 -4.68 -1.34 -18.70
N LYS A 63 -5.98 -1.59 -18.80
CA LYS A 63 -6.72 -1.46 -20.07
C LYS A 63 -7.20 -0.02 -20.22
N VAL A 64 -7.41 0.43 -21.45
CA VAL A 64 -8.12 1.68 -21.71
C VAL A 64 -9.50 1.64 -21.07
N GLY A 65 -9.89 2.73 -20.42
CA GLY A 65 -11.11 2.87 -19.62
C GLY A 65 -10.93 2.51 -18.15
N THR A 66 -9.76 2.03 -17.72
CA THR A 66 -9.50 1.71 -16.32
C THR A 66 -9.43 2.97 -15.45
N LYS A 67 -10.12 2.91 -14.30
CA LYS A 67 -9.93 3.82 -13.17
C LYS A 67 -8.76 3.33 -12.32
N VAL A 68 -7.69 4.12 -12.22
CA VAL A 68 -6.58 3.89 -11.30
C VAL A 68 -6.80 4.67 -10.01
N ILE A 69 -6.46 4.08 -8.87
CA ILE A 69 -6.56 4.69 -7.55
C ILE A 69 -5.16 4.76 -6.94
N TRP A 70 -4.74 5.95 -6.50
CA TRP A 70 -3.56 6.14 -5.67
C TRP A 70 -4.01 6.33 -4.23
N LYS A 71 -3.44 5.56 -3.31
CA LYS A 71 -3.73 5.64 -1.89
C LYS A 71 -2.51 6.11 -1.12
N GLN A 72 -2.66 7.23 -0.44
CA GLN A 72 -1.61 7.81 0.38
C GLN A 72 -1.52 7.08 1.73
N ASN A 73 -0.43 6.35 1.94
CA ASN A 73 -0.13 5.62 3.18
C ASN A 73 1.22 6.03 3.80
N ASP A 74 1.77 7.16 3.37
CA ASP A 74 2.93 7.82 3.94
C ASP A 74 2.52 8.90 4.97
N GLN A 75 3.42 9.17 5.91
CA GLN A 75 3.27 10.27 6.87
C GLN A 75 3.49 11.64 6.21
N MET A 76 4.35 11.69 5.19
CA MET A 76 4.61 12.92 4.45
C MET A 76 3.54 13.15 3.38
N PRO A 77 2.95 14.35 3.29
CA PRO A 77 2.03 14.67 2.22
C PRO A 77 2.69 14.59 0.83
N HIS A 78 1.94 14.10 -0.16
CA HIS A 78 2.40 13.92 -1.54
C HIS A 78 1.35 14.38 -2.55
N THR A 79 1.77 14.61 -3.79
CA THR A 79 0.88 14.86 -4.92
C THR A 79 1.12 13.81 -6.00
N ILE A 80 0.10 13.54 -6.82
CA ILE A 80 0.23 12.73 -8.04
C ILE A 80 0.16 13.66 -9.23
N VAL A 81 1.22 13.65 -10.03
CA VAL A 81 1.36 14.50 -11.21
C VAL A 81 1.56 13.62 -12.43
N SER A 82 0.76 13.85 -13.47
CA SER A 82 0.98 13.23 -14.78
C SER A 82 2.09 13.97 -15.53
N ASN A 83 3.08 13.24 -16.03
CA ASN A 83 4.14 13.82 -16.89
C ASN A 83 3.58 14.42 -18.18
N GLU A 84 2.46 13.89 -18.67
CA GLU A 84 1.75 14.35 -19.88
C GLU A 84 0.78 15.52 -19.57
N GLY A 85 0.77 16.02 -18.34
CA GLY A 85 -0.10 17.13 -17.93
C GLY A 85 -1.59 16.78 -17.87
N LEU A 86 -1.95 15.49 -17.84
CA LEU A 86 -3.35 15.05 -17.82
C LEU A 86 -4.07 15.39 -16.51
N PHE A 87 -3.34 15.37 -15.41
CA PHE A 87 -3.87 15.65 -14.07
C PHE A 87 -2.74 16.02 -13.10
N THR A 88 -3.14 16.76 -12.07
CA THR A 88 -2.39 16.99 -10.84
C THR A 88 -3.39 16.84 -9.69
N SER A 89 -3.10 15.98 -8.72
CA SER A 89 -3.93 15.89 -7.51
C SER A 89 -3.73 17.10 -6.61
N ASP A 90 -4.66 17.30 -5.67
CA ASP A 90 -4.38 18.10 -4.47
C ASP A 90 -3.30 17.43 -3.62
N ASN A 91 -2.87 18.12 -2.56
CA ASN A 91 -1.92 17.57 -1.59
C ASN A 91 -2.59 16.48 -0.74
N LEU A 92 -2.19 15.23 -0.93
CA LEU A 92 -2.73 14.04 -0.29
C LEU A 92 -2.02 13.79 1.04
N LYS A 93 -2.80 13.79 2.13
CA LYS A 93 -2.36 13.45 3.49
C LYS A 93 -2.57 11.95 3.75
N LEU A 94 -2.01 11.45 4.85
CA LEU A 94 -2.18 10.06 5.27
C LEU A 94 -3.66 9.64 5.23
N GLY A 95 -3.96 8.59 4.45
CA GLY A 95 -5.29 8.03 4.27
C GLY A 95 -6.08 8.61 3.10
N ASP A 96 -5.62 9.71 2.48
CA ASP A 96 -6.28 10.28 1.31
C ASP A 96 -6.10 9.40 0.08
N GLU A 97 -7.01 9.54 -0.88
CA GLU A 97 -6.98 8.85 -2.16
C GLU A 97 -7.16 9.83 -3.31
N PHE A 98 -6.49 9.53 -4.43
CA PHE A 98 -6.71 10.19 -5.70
C PHE A 98 -7.07 9.13 -6.75
N SER A 99 -7.91 9.45 -7.72
CA SER A 99 -8.21 8.51 -8.81
C SER A 99 -8.37 9.20 -10.15
N PHE A 100 -8.00 8.48 -11.21
CA PHE A 100 -8.07 8.98 -12.58
C PHE A 100 -8.46 7.85 -13.54
N VAL A 101 -9.26 8.16 -14.57
CA VAL A 101 -9.67 7.21 -15.61
C VAL A 101 -8.85 7.46 -16.87
N PHE A 102 -8.08 6.46 -17.28
CA PHE A 102 -7.27 6.54 -18.49
C PHE A 102 -8.08 6.13 -19.71
N THR A 103 -8.43 7.08 -20.56
CA THR A 103 -9.31 6.85 -21.74
C THR A 103 -8.56 6.72 -23.06
N LYS A 104 -7.22 6.70 -23.03
CA LYS A 104 -6.33 6.59 -24.20
C LYS A 104 -5.18 5.61 -23.92
N ALA A 105 -4.67 4.99 -24.98
CA ALA A 105 -3.48 4.13 -24.98
C ALA A 105 -2.27 4.88 -25.55
#